data_AF-A0A946QB05-F1
#
_entry.id   AF-A0A946QB05-F1
#
_cell.length_a   1.000
_cell.length_b   1.000
_cell.length_c   1.000
_cell.angle_alpha   90.00
_cell.angle_beta   90.00
_cell.angle_gamma   90.00
#
_symmetry.space_group_name_H-M   'P 1'
#
loop_
_entity.id
_entity.type
_entity.pdbx_description
1 polymer ?
#
loop_
_entity_poly.entity_id
_entity_poly.type
_entity_poly.pdbx_seq_one_letter_code
_entity_poly.pdbx_strand_id
1 'polypeptide(L)'
;LGNFDQAFQYIQDFTGFFTPGVVVIFLMGIFWKKATALGAIGAALGSFFISLGFYLYLPSMPFMDRVGIVFLACLTIGVVVSIAQGQGEQAKAIDYESVDTSTSNSFNLAAAVIAMLLIALYATWW
;
A
#
# COMPACT_ATOMS: atom_id res chain seq x y z
N LEU A 1 -27.37 15.81 -10.58
CA LEU A 1 -26.71 14.88 -9.63
C LEU A 1 -25.92 13.75 -10.34
N GLY A 2 -25.68 13.83 -11.65
CA GLY A 2 -25.11 12.72 -12.44
C GLY A 2 -23.62 12.84 -12.77
N ASN A 3 -22.75 12.97 -11.76
CA ASN A 3 -21.29 12.86 -11.99
C ASN A 3 -20.48 12.38 -10.77
N PHE A 4 -21.13 11.82 -9.75
CA PHE A 4 -20.46 11.40 -8.51
C PHE A 4 -19.50 10.23 -8.72
N ASP A 5 -19.88 9.23 -9.53
CA ASP A 5 -19.01 8.09 -9.83
C ASP A 5 -17.74 8.53 -10.55
N GLN A 6 -17.83 9.51 -11.45
CA GLN A 6 -16.67 10.06 -12.13
C GLN A 6 -15.81 10.92 -11.20
N ALA A 7 -16.42 11.71 -10.29
CA ALA A 7 -15.68 12.47 -9.29
C ALA A 7 -14.94 11.55 -8.30
N PHE A 8 -15.58 10.46 -7.87
CA PHE A 8 -14.95 9.47 -6.99
C PHE A 8 -13.81 8.74 -7.68
N GLN A 9 -13.97 8.37 -8.96
CA GLN A 9 -12.89 7.80 -9.76
C GLN A 9 -11.74 8.77 -9.94
N TYR A 10 -12.02 10.05 -10.23
CA TYR A 10 -10.99 11.08 -10.34
C TYR A 10 -10.17 11.22 -9.05
N ILE A 11 -10.85 11.25 -7.89
CA ILE A 11 -10.17 11.34 -6.59
C ILE A 11 -9.30 10.09 -6.36
N GLN A 12 -9.80 8.89 -6.64
CA GLN A 12 -9.02 7.66 -6.48
C GLN A 12 -7.84 7.60 -7.44
N ASP A 13 -8.04 8.00 -8.68
CA ASP A 13 -6.99 8.03 -9.70
C ASP A 13 -5.88 8.99 -9.28
N PHE A 14 -6.23 10.20 -8.84
CA PHE A 14 -5.27 11.20 -8.39
C PHE A 14 -4.56 10.80 -7.09
N THR A 15 -5.29 10.34 -6.08
CA THR A 15 -4.69 9.85 -4.82
C THR A 15 -3.77 8.66 -5.08
N GLY A 16 -4.10 7.83 -6.08
CA GLY A 16 -3.29 6.71 -6.55
C GLY A 16 -1.87 7.05 -6.99
N PHE A 17 -1.54 8.32 -7.23
CA PHE A 17 -0.14 8.73 -7.52
C PHE A 17 0.76 8.66 -6.29
N PHE A 18 0.19 8.78 -5.09
CA PHE A 18 0.96 8.92 -3.85
C PHE A 18 0.70 7.77 -2.87
N THR A 19 -0.54 7.26 -2.81
CA THR A 19 -0.95 6.17 -1.93
C THR A 19 0.00 4.96 -1.95
N PRO A 20 0.41 4.39 -3.10
CA PRO A 20 1.27 3.21 -3.09
C PRO A 20 2.63 3.47 -2.41
N GLY A 21 3.27 4.61 -2.66
CA GLY A 21 4.50 4.99 -1.98
C GLY A 21 4.33 5.19 -0.47
N VAL A 22 3.26 5.89 -0.06
CA VAL A 22 2.97 6.13 1.37
C VAL A 22 2.72 4.81 2.11
N VAL A 23 1.94 3.90 1.53
CA VAL A 23 1.67 2.58 2.13
C VAL A 23 2.97 1.80 2.26
N VAL A 24 3.84 1.78 1.24
CA VAL A 24 5.14 1.11 1.32
C VAL A 24 6.01 1.67 2.46
N ILE A 25 6.05 2.99 2.62
CA ILE A 25 6.84 3.64 3.69
C ILE A 25 6.34 3.18 5.06
N PHE A 26 5.02 3.16 5.27
CA PHE A 26 4.44 2.70 6.54
C PHE A 26 4.68 1.21 6.78
N LEU A 27 4.44 0.35 5.77
CA LEU A 27 4.67 -1.08 5.90
C LEU A 27 6.13 -1.39 6.21
N MET A 28 7.06 -0.76 5.50
CA MET A 28 8.49 -0.92 5.77
C MET A 28 8.87 -0.40 7.16
N GLY A 29 8.36 0.77 7.56
CA GLY A 29 8.66 1.37 8.86
C GLY A 29 8.14 0.55 10.05
N ILE A 30 6.99 -0.12 9.90
CA ILE A 30 6.38 -0.93 10.95
C ILE A 30 6.97 -2.35 11.00
N PHE A 31 7.09 -3.00 9.84
CA PHE A 31 7.35 -4.43 9.77
C PHE A 31 8.80 -4.78 9.40
N TRP A 32 9.64 -3.82 9.02
CA TRP A 32 11.00 -4.12 8.55
C TRP A 32 12.08 -3.25 9.19
N LYS A 33 12.81 -3.84 10.14
CA LYS A 33 13.87 -3.17 10.92
C LYS A 33 15.01 -2.57 10.10
N LYS A 34 15.17 -2.96 8.83
CA LYS A 34 16.22 -2.47 7.93
C LYS A 34 15.77 -1.30 7.04
N ALA A 35 14.53 -0.86 7.13
CA ALA A 35 14.00 0.23 6.31
C ALA A 35 14.77 1.54 6.56
N THR A 36 15.37 2.13 5.52
CA THR A 36 16.14 3.36 5.66
C THR A 36 15.38 4.60 5.18
N ALA A 37 15.79 5.78 5.64
CA ALA A 37 15.19 7.05 5.22
C ALA A 37 15.32 7.28 3.69
N LEU A 38 16.44 6.88 3.09
CA LEU A 38 16.61 6.97 1.63
C LEU A 38 15.72 5.98 0.89
N GLY A 39 15.53 4.76 1.43
CA GLY A 39 14.57 3.80 0.87
C GLY A 39 13.14 4.35 0.88
N ALA A 40 12.75 5.00 1.98
CA ALA A 40 11.44 5.66 2.09
C ALA A 40 11.29 6.83 1.10
N ILE A 41 12.30 7.69 0.96
CA ILE A 41 12.29 8.78 -0.03
C ILE A 41 12.21 8.20 -1.46
N GLY A 42 12.97 7.14 -1.74
CA GLY A 42 12.93 6.43 -3.02
C GLY A 42 11.54 5.88 -3.35
N ALA A 43 10.86 5.26 -2.37
CA ALA A 43 9.49 4.80 -2.53
C ALA A 43 8.49 5.95 -2.76
N ALA A 44 8.61 7.07 -2.03
CA ALA A 44 7.74 8.25 -2.20
C ALA A 44 7.88 8.87 -3.60
N LEU A 45 9.11 9.15 -4.02
CA LEU A 45 9.38 9.75 -5.33
C LEU A 45 9.05 8.76 -6.46
N GLY A 46 9.41 7.49 -6.28
CA GLY A 46 9.08 6.41 -7.20
C GLY A 46 7.58 6.32 -7.45
N SER A 47 6.76 6.43 -6.40
CA SER A 47 5.30 6.42 -6.52
C SER A 47 4.80 7.48 -7.48
N PHE A 48 5.24 8.72 -7.30
CA PHE A 48 4.82 9.84 -8.14
C PHE A 48 5.32 9.69 -9.58
N PHE A 49 6.62 9.48 -9.78
CA PHE A 49 7.21 9.48 -11.12
C PHE A 49 6.81 8.26 -11.95
N ILE A 50 6.70 7.07 -11.34
CA ILE A 50 6.26 5.87 -12.05
C ILE A 50 4.77 6.00 -12.39
N SER A 51 3.94 6.48 -11.46
CA SER A 51 2.52 6.76 -11.75
C SER A 51 2.35 7.78 -12.86
N LEU A 52 3.14 8.85 -12.85
CA LEU A 52 3.15 9.85 -13.91
C LEU A 52 3.57 9.25 -15.26
N GLY A 53 4.58 8.38 -15.27
CA GLY A 53 4.97 7.64 -16.47
C GLY A 53 3.82 6.79 -17.03
N PHE A 54 3.16 6.00 -16.18
CA PHE A 54 1.98 5.24 -16.60
C PHE A 54 0.85 6.15 -17.10
N TYR A 55 0.58 7.26 -16.42
CA TYR A 55 -0.47 8.20 -16.82
C TYR A 55 -0.20 8.84 -18.19
N LEU A 56 1.06 9.15 -18.51
CA LEU A 56 1.44 9.79 -19.78
C LEU A 56 1.56 8.78 -20.94
N TYR A 57 2.15 7.61 -20.69
CA TYR A 57 2.49 6.64 -21.73
C TYR A 57 1.48 5.50 -21.88
N LEU A 58 0.70 5.21 -20.84
CA LEU A 58 -0.32 4.15 -20.81
C LEU A 58 -1.67 4.71 -20.27
N PRO A 59 -2.22 5.77 -20.89
CA PRO A 59 -3.41 6.47 -20.36
C PRO A 59 -4.69 5.62 -20.36
N SER A 60 -4.72 4.51 -21.11
CA SER A 60 -5.84 3.56 -21.12
C SER A 60 -5.79 2.52 -20.01
N MET A 61 -4.70 2.48 -19.22
CA MET A 61 -4.56 1.55 -18.10
C MET A 61 -5.54 1.91 -16.97
N PRO A 62 -6.32 0.94 -16.45
CA PRO A 62 -7.16 1.16 -15.28
C PRO A 62 -6.32 1.64 -14.08
N PHE A 63 -6.80 2.66 -13.37
CA PHE A 63 -6.04 3.27 -12.27
C PHE A 63 -5.71 2.25 -11.17
N MET A 64 -6.60 1.28 -10.90
CA MET A 64 -6.40 0.27 -9.86
C MET A 64 -5.21 -0.64 -10.17
N ASP A 65 -5.07 -1.08 -11.44
CA ASP A 65 -3.93 -1.89 -11.89
C ASP A 65 -2.64 -1.08 -11.80
N ARG A 66 -2.68 0.18 -12.23
CA ARG A 66 -1.55 1.11 -12.11
C ARG A 66 -1.08 1.23 -10.66
N VAL A 67 -2.00 1.48 -9.73
CA VAL A 67 -1.69 1.60 -8.30
C VAL A 67 -1.06 0.32 -7.74
N GLY A 68 -1.58 -0.85 -8.11
CA GLY A 68 -1.02 -2.14 -7.70
C GLY A 68 0.40 -2.37 -8.21
N ILE A 69 0.68 -2.05 -9.48
CA ILE A 69 2.02 -2.17 -10.07
C ILE A 69 2.99 -1.18 -9.41
N VAL A 70 2.56 0.07 -9.24
CA VAL A 70 3.37 1.12 -8.60
C VAL A 70 3.68 0.74 -7.15
N PHE A 71 2.75 0.15 -6.40
CA PHE A 71 2.99 -0.36 -5.06
C PHE A 71 4.15 -1.37 -5.03
N LEU A 72 4.13 -2.37 -5.92
CA LEU A 72 5.19 -3.37 -5.99
C LEU A 72 6.54 -2.75 -6.42
N ALA A 73 6.51 -1.79 -7.33
CA ALA A 73 7.71 -1.06 -7.75
C ALA A 73 8.30 -0.24 -6.60
N CYS A 74 7.47 0.52 -5.87
CA CYS A 74 7.87 1.29 -4.69
C CYS A 74 8.45 0.38 -3.60
N LEU A 75 7.82 -0.77 -3.32
CA LEU A 75 8.32 -1.75 -2.37
C LEU A 75 9.70 -2.25 -2.79
N THR A 76 9.86 -2.58 -4.06
CA THR A 76 11.15 -3.03 -4.62
C THR A 76 12.22 -1.95 -4.49
N ILE A 77 11.91 -0.70 -4.85
CA ILE A 77 12.85 0.44 -4.71
C ILE A 77 13.24 0.63 -3.25
N GLY A 78 12.25 0.69 -2.34
CA GLY A 78 12.48 0.86 -0.92
C GLY A 78 13.38 -0.24 -0.35
N VAL A 79 13.12 -1.50 -0.71
CA VAL A 79 13.89 -2.67 -0.29
C VAL A 79 15.31 -2.63 -0.83
N VAL A 80 15.48 -2.43 -2.15
CA VAL A 80 16.79 -2.42 -2.81
C VAL A 80 17.66 -1.29 -2.27
N VAL A 81 17.11 -0.08 -2.16
CA VAL A 81 17.86 1.08 -1.63
C VAL A 81 18.24 0.87 -0.16
N SER A 82 17.33 0.34 0.66
CA SER A 82 17.62 0.08 2.08
C SER A 82 18.72 -0.96 2.26
N ILE A 83 18.71 -2.04 1.47
CA ILE A 83 19.75 -3.08 1.50
C ILE A 83 21.08 -2.54 0.96
N ALA A 84 21.06 -1.81 -0.16
CA ALA A 84 22.26 -1.24 -0.77
C ALA A 84 22.98 -0.23 0.15
N GLN A 85 22.24 0.46 1.01
CA GLN A 85 22.82 1.33 2.03
C GLN A 85 23.56 0.59 3.14
N GLY A 86 23.27 -0.68 3.38
CA GLY A 86 24.00 -1.51 4.35
C GLY A 86 23.95 -1.01 5.80
N GLN A 87 22.97 -0.17 6.16
CA GLN A 87 22.90 0.48 7.49
C GLN A 87 22.49 -0.44 8.64
N GLY A 88 22.34 -1.76 8.40
CA GLY A 88 21.91 -2.71 9.42
C GLY A 88 20.49 -2.45 9.93
N GLU A 89 20.20 -2.89 11.16
CA GLU A 89 18.93 -2.60 11.82
C GLU A 89 18.90 -1.18 12.36
N GLN A 90 17.79 -0.49 12.15
CA GLN A 90 17.61 0.88 12.58
C GLN A 90 17.30 0.94 14.09
N ALA A 91 17.99 1.79 14.83
CA ALA A 91 17.80 1.94 16.28
C ALA A 91 16.38 2.40 16.69
N LYS A 92 15.64 3.02 15.77
CA LYS A 92 14.25 3.45 15.97
C LYS A 92 13.22 2.48 15.36
N ALA A 93 13.65 1.31 14.88
CA ALA A 93 12.73 0.33 14.34
C ALA A 93 11.77 -0.18 15.41
N ILE A 94 10.53 -0.43 15.02
CA ILE A 94 9.54 -1.07 15.89
C ILE A 94 9.97 -2.51 16.10
N ASP A 95 10.05 -2.93 17.36
CA ASP A 95 10.23 -4.34 17.70
C ASP A 95 8.88 -5.05 17.66
N TYR A 96 8.50 -5.53 16.48
CA TYR A 96 7.18 -6.11 16.24
C TYR A 96 6.88 -7.31 17.15
N GLU A 97 7.88 -8.08 17.57
CA GLU A 97 7.70 -9.23 18.48
C GLU A 97 7.16 -8.81 19.86
N SER A 98 7.43 -7.56 20.27
CA SER A 98 6.91 -7.00 21.52
C SER A 98 5.48 -6.44 21.40
N VAL A 99 4.92 -6.38 20.19
CA VAL A 99 3.58 -5.84 19.94
C VAL A 99 2.54 -6.94 20.17
N ASP A 100 1.68 -6.74 21.17
CA ASP A 100 0.54 -7.61 21.41
C ASP A 100 -0.49 -7.44 20.29
N THR A 101 -0.64 -8.48 19.48
CA THR A 101 -1.60 -8.56 18.37
C THR A 101 -2.75 -9.53 18.68
N SER A 102 -2.87 -9.98 19.94
CA SER A 102 -3.97 -10.83 20.37
C SER A 102 -5.31 -10.10 20.34
N THR A 103 -6.36 -10.84 20.02
CA THR A 103 -7.72 -10.31 19.85
C THR A 103 -8.69 -11.08 20.73
N SER A 104 -9.74 -10.40 21.19
CA SER A 104 -10.78 -11.02 22.01
C SER A 104 -11.64 -12.00 21.21
N ASN A 105 -12.25 -12.97 21.89
CA ASN A 105 -13.18 -13.93 21.26
C ASN A 105 -14.36 -13.24 20.58
N SER A 106 -14.87 -12.14 21.15
CA SER A 106 -15.96 -11.37 20.55
C SER A 106 -15.53 -10.65 19.28
N PHE A 107 -14.32 -10.08 19.24
CA PHE A 107 -13.76 -9.50 18.03
C PHE A 107 -13.59 -10.55 16.93
N ASN A 108 -13.03 -11.72 17.27
CA ASN A 108 -12.81 -12.80 16.31
C ASN A 108 -14.11 -13.34 15.72
N LEU A 109 -15.15 -13.51 16.56
CA LEU A 109 -16.47 -13.91 16.10
C LEU A 109 -17.06 -12.86 15.14
N ALA A 110 -16.99 -11.58 15.49
CA ALA A 110 -17.50 -10.50 14.64
C ALA A 110 -16.76 -10.42 13.29
N ALA A 111 -15.43 -10.54 13.30
CA ALA A 111 -14.62 -10.58 12.08
C ALA A 111 -14.98 -11.76 11.18
N ALA A 112 -15.18 -12.96 11.75
CA ALA A 112 -15.59 -14.14 11.01
C ALA A 112 -16.98 -13.96 10.38
N VAL A 113 -17.94 -13.38 11.11
CA VAL A 113 -19.29 -13.08 10.58
C VAL A 113 -19.20 -12.10 9.41
N ILE A 114 -18.45 -11.01 9.54
CA ILE A 114 -18.26 -10.04 8.45
C ILE A 114 -17.62 -10.71 7.23
N ALA A 115 -16.58 -11.52 7.43
CA ALA A 115 -15.94 -12.27 6.35
C ALA A 115 -16.93 -13.22 5.65
N MET A 116 -17.75 -13.96 6.39
CA MET A 116 -18.77 -14.85 5.81
C MET A 116 -19.84 -14.08 5.04
N LEU A 117 -20.28 -12.91 5.52
CA LEU A 117 -21.22 -12.06 4.80
C LEU A 117 -20.63 -11.55 3.48
N LEU A 118 -19.37 -11.13 3.47
CA LEU A 118 -18.67 -10.72 2.26
C LEU A 118 -18.54 -11.91 1.29
N ILE A 119 -18.16 -13.09 1.77
CA ILE A 119 -18.07 -14.30 0.93
C ILE A 119 -19.43 -14.63 0.33
N ALA A 120 -20.51 -14.64 1.13
CA ALA A 120 -21.84 -14.94 0.63
C ALA A 120 -22.26 -13.93 -0.45
N LEU A 121 -22.08 -12.64 -0.20
CA LEU A 121 -22.42 -11.57 -1.14
C LEU A 121 -21.65 -11.73 -2.47
N TYR A 122 -20.34 -11.94 -2.40
CA TYR A 122 -19.50 -12.16 -3.59
C TYR A 122 -19.67 -13.55 -4.22
N ALA A 123 -20.29 -14.53 -3.56
CA ALA A 123 -20.57 -15.83 -4.18
C ALA A 123 -21.92 -15.85 -4.89
N THR A 124 -22.90 -15.07 -4.44
CA THR A 124 -24.26 -15.07 -4.98
C THR A 124 -24.50 -14.03 -6.07
N TRP A 125 -23.80 -12.89 -6.03
CA TRP A 125 -23.99 -11.77 -6.98
C TRP A 125 -22.74 -11.46 -7.82
N TRP A 126 -21.83 -12.42 -7.96
CA TRP A 126 -20.73 -12.35 -8.92
C TRP A 126 -21.20 -12.58 -10.34
#